data_AF-A0A0Q3QK68-F1
#
_entry.id   AF-A0A0Q3QK68-F1
#
_cell.length_a   1.000
_cell.length_b   1.000
_cell.length_c   1.000
_cell.angle_alpha   90.00
_cell.angle_beta   90.00
_cell.angle_gamma   90.00
#
_symmetry.space_group_name_H-M   'P 1'
#
loop_
_entity.id
_entity.type
_entity.pdbx_description
1 polymer ?
#
loop_
_entity_poly.entity_id
_entity_poly.type
_entity_poly.pdbx_seq_one_letter_code
_entity_poly.pdbx_strand_id
1 'polypeptide(L)'
;MAKEKSLRVCEKGHTFYKSSECQSCPTCDKANKPQSGFLSILSSPARNALVHKGIDTLQELSNYTEKEILKLHGIGPASLPIMRRSLQEEGLSFKE
;
A
#
# COMPACT_ATOMS: atom_id res chain seq x y z
N MET A 1 -0.21 27.91 -4.24
CA MET A 1 0.81 28.18 -3.21
C MET A 1 1.78 26.99 -3.20
N ALA A 2 3.06 27.22 -3.50
CA ALA A 2 4.06 26.15 -3.49
C ALA A 2 4.33 25.74 -2.04
N LYS A 3 3.98 24.50 -1.70
CA LYS A 3 4.09 23.97 -0.33
C LYS A 3 5.58 23.82 0.01
N GLU A 4 6.11 24.69 0.88
CA GLU A 4 7.52 24.71 1.27
C GLU A 4 7.96 23.31 1.74
N LYS A 5 9.01 22.78 1.11
CA LYS A 5 9.53 21.43 1.39
C LYS A 5 10.62 21.55 2.45
N SER A 6 10.39 20.94 3.61
CA SER A 6 11.42 20.84 4.65
C SER A 6 12.35 19.65 4.36
N LEU A 7 13.67 19.86 4.54
CA LEU A 7 14.66 18.79 4.58
C LEU A 7 14.49 17.99 5.88
N ARG A 8 14.46 16.67 5.79
CA ARG A 8 14.35 15.77 6.94
C ARG A 8 15.31 14.60 6.79
N VAL A 9 15.76 14.06 7.92
CA VAL A 9 16.63 12.87 7.98
C VAL A 9 15.93 11.84 8.85
N CYS A 10 15.79 10.59 8.38
CA CYS A 10 15.23 9.51 9.19
C CYS A 10 16.28 8.89 10.12
N GLU A 11 15.85 8.04 11.05
CA GLU A 11 16.72 7.33 11.98
C GLU A 11 17.78 6.44 11.30
N LYS A 12 17.52 6.00 10.07
CA LYS A 12 18.48 5.26 9.24
C LYS A 12 19.44 6.16 8.44
N GLY A 13 19.41 7.49 8.65
CA GLY A 13 20.28 8.46 7.98
C GLY A 13 19.85 8.87 6.57
N HIS A 14 18.66 8.48 6.10
CA HIS A 14 18.20 8.89 4.77
C HIS A 14 17.65 10.31 4.78
N THR A 15 18.19 11.14 3.89
CA THR A 15 17.76 12.52 3.70
C THR A 15 16.65 12.62 2.64
N PHE A 16 15.55 13.29 2.96
CA PHE A 16 14.41 13.48 2.04
C PHE A 16 13.69 14.81 2.28
N TYR A 17 12.96 15.26 1.26
CA TYR A 17 12.20 16.52 1.28
C TYR A 17 10.70 16.23 1.35
N LYS A 18 9.98 16.86 2.28
CA LYS A 18 8.52 16.67 2.40
C LYS A 18 7.82 17.97 2.78
N SER A 19 6.67 18.19 2.14
CA SER A 19 5.73 19.26 2.48
C SER A 19 4.60 18.79 3.41
N SER A 20 4.67 17.55 3.90
CA SER A 20 3.67 16.95 4.80
C SER A 20 4.35 16.56 6.10
N GLU A 21 3.62 16.63 7.21
CA GLU A 21 4.16 16.38 8.55
C GLU A 21 4.54 14.92 8.80
N CYS A 22 4.03 13.97 8.00
CA CYS A 22 4.32 12.55 8.15
C CYS A 22 5.82 12.24 8.07
N GLN A 23 6.39 11.65 9.12
CA GLN A 23 7.79 11.24 9.23
C GLN A 23 8.17 10.04 8.33
N SER A 24 7.23 9.48 7.58
CA SER A 24 7.45 8.33 6.70
C SER A 24 8.55 8.65 5.68
N CYS A 25 9.68 7.96 5.82
CA CYS A 25 10.84 8.07 4.94
C CYS A 25 10.59 7.25 3.65
N PRO A 26 10.57 7.88 2.46
CA PRO A 26 10.28 7.19 1.21
C PRO A 26 11.33 6.14 0.86
N THR A 27 12.58 6.34 1.26
CA THR A 27 13.67 5.38 1.04
C THR A 27 13.50 4.14 1.92
N CYS A 28 13.17 4.33 3.21
CA CYS A 28 12.91 3.20 4.11
C CYS A 28 11.67 2.41 3.68
N ASP A 29 10.62 3.08 3.23
CA ASP A 29 9.41 2.41 2.75
C ASP A 29 9.68 1.53 1.53
N LYS A 30 10.51 2.01 0.59
CA LYS A 30 10.98 1.19 -0.54
C LYS A 30 11.82 0.00 -0.09
N ALA A 31 12.69 0.18 0.90
CA ALA A 31 13.55 -0.90 1.41
C ALA A 31 12.79 -1.98 2.19
N ASN A 32 11.72 -1.61 2.92
CA ASN A 32 10.86 -2.55 3.65
C ASN A 32 9.76 -3.18 2.78
N LYS A 33 9.78 -2.93 1.47
CA LYS A 33 8.83 -3.51 0.54
C LYS A 33 9.02 -5.04 0.52
N PRO A 34 7.94 -5.84 0.70
CA PRO A 34 8.05 -7.28 0.57
C PRO A 34 8.58 -7.64 -0.82
N GLN A 35 9.49 -8.61 -0.89
CA GLN A 35 10.13 -8.98 -2.16
C GLN A 35 9.21 -9.84 -3.04
N SER A 36 8.25 -10.54 -2.45
CA SER A 36 7.34 -11.48 -3.11
C SER A 36 5.88 -11.30 -2.67
N GLY A 37 4.97 -11.96 -3.39
CA GLY A 37 3.53 -11.92 -3.13
C GLY A 37 2.81 -10.68 -3.67
N PHE A 38 1.48 -10.67 -3.56
CA PHE A 38 0.64 -9.60 -4.11
C PHE A 38 0.87 -8.23 -3.43
N LEU A 39 1.32 -8.20 -2.18
CA LEU A 39 1.69 -6.96 -1.50
C LEU A 39 2.93 -6.29 -2.13
N SER A 40 3.80 -7.05 -2.80
CA SER A 40 4.97 -6.51 -3.52
C SER A 40 4.56 -5.76 -4.79
N ILE A 41 3.45 -6.09 -5.43
CA ILE A 41 3.04 -5.39 -6.65
C ILE A 41 2.19 -4.14 -6.36
N LEU A 42 1.75 -3.96 -5.11
CA LEU A 42 0.97 -2.80 -4.69
C LEU A 42 1.84 -1.59 -4.35
N SER A 43 1.28 -0.41 -4.58
CA SER A 43 1.81 0.86 -4.09
C SER A 43 1.90 0.86 -2.57
N SER A 44 2.89 1.58 -2.02
CA SER A 44 3.06 1.75 -0.56
C SER A 44 1.76 2.08 0.20
N PRO A 45 0.92 3.07 -0.21
CA PRO A 45 -0.32 3.35 0.49
C PRO A 45 -1.33 2.20 0.44
N ALA A 46 -1.44 1.48 -0.69
CA ALA A 46 -2.37 0.37 -0.83
C ALA A 46 -1.93 -0.85 0.01
N ARG A 47 -0.64 -1.19 -0.04
CA ARG A 47 -0.06 -2.23 0.83
C ARG A 47 -0.27 -1.90 2.30
N ASN A 48 0.07 -0.69 2.72
CA ASN A 48 -0.04 -0.27 4.12
C ASN A 48 -1.50 -0.30 4.60
N ALA A 49 -2.44 0.09 3.74
CA ALA A 49 -3.88 0.04 4.05
C ALA A 49 -4.38 -1.39 4.28
N LEU A 50 -3.95 -2.35 3.45
CA LEU A 50 -4.30 -3.77 3.60
C LEU A 50 -3.69 -4.37 4.87
N VAL A 51 -2.38 -4.19 5.09
CA VAL A 51 -1.69 -4.69 6.29
C VAL A 51 -2.28 -4.09 7.56
N HIS A 52 -2.63 -2.81 7.57
CA HIS A 52 -3.28 -2.17 8.71
C HIS A 52 -4.69 -2.70 8.97
N LYS A 53 -5.35 -3.27 7.95
CA LYS A 53 -6.60 -4.00 8.08
C LYS A 53 -6.43 -5.47 8.46
N GLY A 54 -5.20 -5.96 8.59
CA GLY A 54 -4.90 -7.37 8.80
C GLY A 54 -5.15 -8.22 7.55
N ILE A 55 -4.96 -7.65 6.37
CA ILE A 55 -5.06 -8.36 5.10
C ILE A 55 -3.64 -8.52 4.56
N ASP A 56 -2.99 -9.63 4.89
CA ASP A 56 -1.65 -9.94 4.40
C ASP A 56 -1.62 -11.09 3.40
N THR A 57 -2.73 -11.84 3.27
CA THR A 57 -2.89 -12.93 2.30
C THR A 57 -3.99 -12.67 1.28
N LEU A 58 -3.93 -13.37 0.14
CA LEU A 58 -4.99 -13.34 -0.87
C LEU A 58 -6.29 -14.01 -0.37
N GLN A 59 -6.18 -14.99 0.52
CA GLN A 59 -7.34 -15.62 1.17
C GLN A 59 -8.10 -14.63 2.05
N GLU A 60 -7.39 -13.84 2.85
CA GLU A 60 -8.02 -12.76 3.63
C GLU A 60 -8.64 -11.72 2.72
N LEU A 61 -7.93 -11.31 1.66
CA LEU A 61 -8.43 -10.35 0.68
C LEU A 61 -9.73 -10.84 0.02
N SER A 62 -9.84 -12.15 -0.27
CA SER A 62 -11.03 -12.76 -0.88
C SER A 62 -12.29 -12.69 0.01
N ASN A 63 -12.14 -12.47 1.32
CA ASN A 63 -13.27 -12.29 2.24
C ASN A 63 -13.91 -10.90 2.17
N TYR A 64 -13.32 -9.97 1.42
CA TYR A 64 -13.81 -8.61 1.28
C TYR A 64 -14.38 -8.36 -0.11
N THR A 65 -15.32 -7.42 -0.18
CA THR A 65 -15.85 -6.91 -1.45
C THR A 65 -14.94 -5.81 -2.00
N GLU A 66 -14.97 -5.58 -3.32
CA GLU A 66 -14.22 -4.46 -3.94
C GLU A 66 -14.59 -3.10 -3.33
N LYS A 67 -15.87 -2.94 -2.95
CA LYS A 67 -16.37 -1.72 -2.32
C LYS A 67 -15.79 -1.50 -0.93
N GLU A 68 -15.61 -2.55 -0.15
CA GLU A 68 -14.97 -2.46 1.18
C GLU A 68 -13.50 -2.11 1.06
N ILE A 69 -12.81 -2.73 0.10
CA ILE A 69 -11.41 -2.43 -0.19
C ILE A 69 -11.21 -0.98 -0.65
N LEU A 70 -12.10 -0.47 -1.51
CA LEU A 70 -12.07 0.95 -1.93
C LEU A 70 -12.36 1.95 -0.81
N LYS A 71 -13.01 1.54 0.29
CA LYS A 71 -13.23 2.42 1.45
C LYS A 71 -11.94 2.61 2.27
N LEU A 72 -10.91 1.79 2.06
CA LEU A 72 -9.67 1.90 2.81
C LEU A 72 -8.84 3.10 2.34
N HIS A 73 -8.47 3.95 3.30
CA HIS A 73 -7.64 5.12 3.02
C HIS A 73 -6.28 4.68 2.46
N GLY A 74 -5.97 5.11 1.23
CA GLY A 74 -4.74 4.73 0.52
C GLY A 74 -4.93 3.73 -0.61
N ILE A 75 -6.13 3.15 -0.75
CA ILE A 75 -6.49 2.29 -1.89
C ILE A 75 -7.34 3.10 -2.88
N GLY A 76 -6.89 3.15 -4.12
CA GLY A 76 -7.62 3.78 -5.22
C GLY A 76 -8.12 2.77 -6.24
N PRO A 77 -8.98 3.20 -7.19
CA PRO A 77 -9.52 2.32 -8.24
C PRO A 77 -8.43 1.68 -9.11
N ALA A 78 -7.27 2.31 -9.23
CA ALA A 78 -6.12 1.76 -9.95
C ALA A 78 -5.50 0.51 -9.28
N SER A 79 -5.74 0.29 -7.98
CA SER A 79 -5.20 -0.87 -7.25
C SER A 79 -6.10 -2.11 -7.37
N LEU A 80 -7.39 -1.95 -7.65
CA LEU A 80 -8.33 -3.07 -7.82
C LEU A 80 -7.96 -4.04 -8.93
N PRO A 81 -7.60 -3.63 -10.17
CA PRO A 81 -7.26 -4.58 -11.22
C PRO A 81 -6.03 -5.43 -10.87
N ILE A 82 -5.08 -4.87 -10.12
CA ILE A 82 -3.91 -5.60 -9.62
C ILE A 82 -4.34 -6.68 -8.62
N MET A 83 -5.17 -6.32 -7.65
CA MET A 83 -5.70 -7.26 -6.64
C MET A 83 -6.56 -8.35 -7.27
N ARG A 84 -7.44 -7.99 -8.21
CA ARG A 84 -8.28 -8.94 -8.95
C ARG A 84 -7.42 -9.95 -9.71
N ARG A 85 -6.39 -9.49 -10.40
CA ARG A 85 -5.45 -10.37 -11.11
C ARG A 85 -4.77 -11.33 -10.14
N SER A 86 -4.25 -10.84 -9.02
CA SER A 86 -3.58 -11.70 -8.03
C SER A 86 -4.53 -12.72 -7.40
N LEU A 87 -5.77 -12.36 -7.12
CA LEU A 87 -6.79 -13.31 -6.68
C LEU A 87 -7.05 -14.38 -7.75
N GLN A 88 -7.24 -13.97 -9.00
CA GLN A 88 -7.49 -14.88 -10.11
C GLN A 88 -6.34 -15.84 -10.40
N GLU A 89 -5.08 -15.39 -10.25
CA GLU A 89 -3.89 -16.24 -10.39
C GLU A 89 -3.89 -17.41 -9.38
N GLU A 90 -4.52 -17.23 -8.22
CA GLU A 90 -4.71 -18.27 -7.19
C GLU A 90 -6.10 -18.94 -7.23
N GLY A 91 -6.91 -18.67 -8.27
CA GLY A 91 -8.28 -19.19 -8.37
C GLY A 91 -9.27 -18.59 -7.37
N LEU A 92 -8.92 -17.47 -6.73
CA LEU A 92 -9.76 -16.72 -5.81
C LEU A 92 -10.48 -15.57 -6.50
N SER A 93 -11.43 -14.97 -5.81
CA SER A 93 -12.15 -13.77 -6.24
C SER A 93 -12.52 -12.93 -5.02
N PHE A 94 -12.86 -11.66 -5.25
CA PHE A 94 -13.47 -10.87 -4.19
C PHE A 94 -14.82 -11.46 -3.79
N LYS A 95 -15.21 -11.20 -2.56
CA LYS A 95 -16.56 -11.49 -2.08
C LYS A 95 -17.59 -10.68 -2.88
N GLU A 96 -18.74 -11.29 -3.14
CA GLU A 96 -19.92 -10.64 -3.76
C GLU A 96 -20.54 -9.57 -2.86
#